data_AF-A0A939Z879-F1
#
_entry.id   AF-A0A939Z879-F1
#
_cell.length_a   1.000
_cell.length_b   1.000
_cell.length_c   1.000
_cell.angle_alpha   90.00
_cell.angle_beta   90.00
_cell.angle_gamma   90.00
#
_symmetry.space_group_name_H-M   'P 1'
#
loop_
_entity.id
_entity.type
_entity.pdbx_description
1 polymer ?
#
loop_
_entity_poly.entity_id
_entity_poly.type
_entity_poly.pdbx_seq_one_letter_code
_entity_poly.pdbx_strand_id
1 'polypeptide(L)'
;MKIMNVDYRGLREKTKRMAQICTELSAQICRISEYVQNLDIFWDGDANDAYKLKISEDLVTMGTDARRACNTVKIMRSVLDIYMRNEKEVKRRLKI
;
A
#
# COMPACT_ATOMS: atom_id res chain seq x y z
N MET A 1 -5.02 33.57 -13.81
CA MET A 1 -5.09 32.21 -13.23
C MET A 1 -3.99 31.37 -13.87
N LYS A 2 -3.01 30.85 -13.11
CA LYS A 2 -2.00 29.95 -13.69
C LYS A 2 -2.66 28.58 -13.93
N ILE A 3 -2.74 28.15 -15.19
CA ILE A 3 -3.13 26.78 -15.52
C ILE A 3 -2.05 25.87 -14.94
N MET A 4 -2.43 25.01 -14.01
CA MET A 4 -1.52 24.07 -13.36
C MET A 4 -1.12 23.03 -14.41
N ASN A 5 0.09 23.14 -14.97
CA ASN A 5 0.56 22.24 -16.02
C ASN A 5 1.04 20.93 -15.38
N VAL A 6 0.09 20.09 -14.96
CA VAL A 6 0.34 18.83 -14.27
C VAL A 6 0.08 17.67 -15.20
N ASP A 7 1.05 16.75 -15.30
CA ASP A 7 0.88 15.49 -15.99
C ASP A 7 0.04 14.51 -15.14
N TYR A 8 -1.28 14.71 -15.18
CA TYR A 8 -2.23 13.84 -14.49
C TYR A 8 -2.19 12.39 -14.99
N ARG A 9 -1.81 12.17 -16.26
CA ARG A 9 -1.69 10.81 -16.83
C ARG A 9 -0.51 10.07 -16.19
N GLY A 10 0.66 10.71 -16.13
CA GLY A 10 1.84 10.16 -15.46
C GLY A 10 1.60 9.91 -13.98
N LEU A 11 0.94 10.84 -13.27
CA LEU A 11 0.59 10.65 -11.86
C LEU A 11 -0.39 9.48 -11.65
N ARG A 12 -1.39 9.33 -12.54
CA ARG A 12 -2.34 8.22 -12.46
C ARG A 12 -1.66 6.87 -12.69
N GLU A 13 -0.73 6.79 -13.64
CA GLU A 13 0.03 5.57 -13.91
C GLU A 13 0.96 5.22 -12.74
N LYS A 14 1.67 6.21 -12.18
CA LYS A 14 2.53 6.00 -11.00
C LYS A 14 1.72 5.52 -9.79
N THR A 15 0.58 6.13 -9.49
CA THR A 15 -0.28 5.73 -8.37
C THR A 15 -0.92 4.35 -8.59
N LYS A 16 -1.22 3.97 -9.84
CA LYS A 16 -1.63 2.60 -10.19
C LYS A 16 -0.52 1.58 -9.89
N ARG A 17 0.72 1.86 -10.28
CA ARG A 17 1.88 1.00 -9.99
C ARG A 17 2.13 0.89 -8.49
N MET A 18 2.03 1.99 -7.75
CA MET A 18 2.13 1.96 -6.28
C MET A 18 1.05 1.05 -5.67
N ALA A 19 -0.18 1.08 -6.20
CA ALA A 19 -1.24 0.21 -5.70
C ALA A 19 -0.94 -1.27 -5.97
N GLN A 20 -0.34 -1.60 -7.12
CA GLN A 20 0.10 -2.96 -7.44
C GLN A 20 1.20 -3.43 -6.47
N ILE A 21 2.22 -2.61 -6.23
CA ILE A 21 3.29 -2.91 -5.27
C ILE A 21 2.72 -3.16 -3.87
N CYS A 22 1.77 -2.35 -3.43
CA CYS A 22 1.08 -2.52 -2.15
C CYS A 22 0.31 -3.85 -2.04
N THR A 23 -0.35 -4.27 -3.12
CA THR A 23 -1.04 -5.57 -3.20
C THR A 23 -0.03 -6.72 -3.16
N GLU A 24 1.05 -6.63 -3.94
CA GLU A 24 2.13 -7.63 -3.96
C GLU A 24 2.78 -7.78 -2.58
N LEU A 25 3.13 -6.66 -1.94
CA LEU A 25 3.70 -6.65 -0.59
C LEU A 25 2.79 -7.37 0.41
N SER A 26 1.49 -7.06 0.37
CA SER A 26 0.51 -7.69 1.28
C SER A 26 0.42 -9.19 1.03
N ALA A 27 0.43 -9.63 -0.23
CA ALA A 27 0.43 -11.04 -0.59
C ALA A 27 1.72 -11.76 -0.12
N GLN A 28 2.87 -11.12 -0.24
CA GLN A 28 4.14 -11.70 0.24
C GLN A 28 4.15 -11.84 1.77
N ILE A 29 3.64 -10.85 2.51
CA ILE A 29 3.52 -10.94 3.98
C ILE A 29 2.63 -12.12 4.38
N CYS A 30 1.48 -12.29 3.71
CA CYS A 30 0.61 -13.45 3.95
C CYS A 30 1.35 -14.77 3.71
N ARG A 31 2.09 -14.90 2.59
CA ARG A 31 2.88 -16.10 2.30
C ARG A 31 3.96 -16.37 3.34
N ILE A 32 4.66 -15.35 3.82
CA ILE A 32 5.66 -15.50 4.89
C ILE A 32 4.98 -16.01 6.16
N SER A 33 3.81 -15.45 6.52
CA SER A 33 3.04 -15.91 7.68
C SER A 33 2.62 -17.37 7.54
N GLU A 34 2.17 -17.80 6.37
CA GLU A 34 1.83 -19.19 6.08
C GLU A 34 3.06 -20.09 6.19
N TYR A 35 4.21 -19.69 5.63
CA TYR A 35 5.45 -20.46 5.78
C TYR A 35 5.84 -20.61 7.24
N VAL A 36 5.80 -19.52 8.02
CA VAL A 36 6.10 -19.56 9.46
C VAL A 36 5.17 -20.51 10.22
N GLN A 37 3.87 -20.48 9.92
CA GLN A 37 2.90 -21.39 10.54
C GLN A 37 3.12 -22.87 10.18
N ASN A 38 3.63 -23.11 8.97
CA ASN A 38 3.93 -24.45 8.45
C ASN A 38 5.39 -24.87 8.68
N LEU A 39 6.20 -24.07 9.37
CA LEU A 39 7.53 -24.47 9.77
C LEU A 39 7.38 -25.62 10.78
N ASP A 40 7.61 -26.84 10.31
CA ASP A 40 7.57 -28.07 11.10
C ASP A 40 8.83 -28.17 11.96
N ILE A 41 8.96 -27.24 12.92
CA ILE A 41 10.10 -27.16 13.83
C ILE A 41 9.70 -27.75 15.17
N PHE A 42 10.18 -28.98 15.42
CA PHE A 42 10.18 -29.61 16.73
C PHE A 42 11.26 -28.97 17.61
N TRP A 43 11.06 -27.73 18.03
CA TRP A 43 11.86 -27.12 19.09
C TRP A 43 11.02 -27.11 20.36
N ASP A 44 11.47 -27.82 21.38
CA ASP A 44 10.80 -27.88 22.68
C ASP A 44 11.48 -26.89 23.65
N GLY A 45 10.68 -26.28 24.54
CA GLY A 45 11.14 -25.35 25.58
C GLY A 45 10.97 -23.85 25.30
N ASP A 46 11.11 -23.07 26.36
CA ASP A 46 10.79 -21.62 26.46
C ASP A 46 11.44 -20.75 25.36
N ALA A 47 12.62 -21.13 24.88
CA ALA A 47 13.32 -20.41 23.81
C ALA A 47 12.56 -20.46 22.48
N ASN A 48 11.88 -21.57 22.18
CA ASN A 48 11.08 -21.69 20.97
C ASN A 48 9.80 -20.85 21.05
N ASP A 49 9.17 -20.81 22.22
CA ASP A 49 7.97 -20.00 22.44
C ASP A 49 8.28 -18.51 22.32
N ALA A 50 9.42 -18.06 22.87
CA ALA A 50 9.91 -16.70 22.70
C ALA A 50 10.19 -16.36 21.21
N TYR A 51 10.77 -17.29 20.46
CA TYR A 51 11.02 -17.12 19.03
C TYR A 51 9.72 -17.02 18.22
N LYS A 52 8.76 -17.93 18.44
CA LYS A 52 7.44 -17.92 17.80
C LYS A 52 6.68 -16.63 18.11
N LEU A 53 6.69 -16.21 19.37
CA LEU A 53 6.06 -14.95 19.78
C LEU A 53 6.68 -13.77 19.03
N LYS A 54 8.02 -13.67 19.01
CA LYS A 54 8.71 -12.57 18.35
C LYS A 54 8.43 -12.50 16.85
N ILE A 55 8.41 -13.64 16.16
CA ILE A 55 8.06 -13.68 14.74
C ILE A 55 6.61 -13.25 14.51
N SER A 56 5.69 -13.71 15.35
CA SER A 56 4.28 -13.31 15.27
C SER A 56 4.11 -11.79 15.41
N GLU A 57 4.80 -11.18 16.38
CA GLU A 57 4.81 -9.72 16.58
C GLU A 57 5.35 -8.97 15.36
N ASP A 58 6.45 -9.44 14.77
CA ASP A 58 7.06 -8.81 13.60
C ASP A 58 6.18 -8.95 12.36
N LEU A 59 5.52 -10.10 12.15
CA LEU A 59 4.54 -10.32 11.08
C LEU A 59 3.34 -9.37 11.20
N VAL A 60 2.83 -9.16 12.42
CA VAL A 60 1.76 -8.20 12.69
C VAL A 60 2.19 -6.77 12.36
N THR A 61 3.43 -6.42 12.73
CA THR A 61 4.01 -5.10 12.42
C THR A 61 4.14 -4.90 10.91
N MET A 62 4.70 -5.86 10.19
CA MET A 62 4.81 -5.84 8.72
C MET A 62 3.44 -5.68 8.06
N GLY A 63 2.43 -6.44 8.51
CA GLY A 63 1.07 -6.34 8.00
C GLY A 63 0.44 -4.97 8.24
N THR A 64 0.72 -4.36 9.39
CA THR A 64 0.25 -3.00 9.73
C THR A 64 0.88 -1.95 8.83
N ASP A 65 2.19 -2.02 8.60
CA ASP A 65 2.89 -1.06 7.76
C ASP A 65 2.53 -1.20 6.28
N ALA A 66 2.36 -2.43 5.78
CA ALA A 66 1.82 -2.66 4.44
C ALA A 66 0.42 -2.04 4.29
N ARG A 67 -0.46 -2.21 5.29
CA ARG A 67 -1.79 -1.59 5.30
C ARG A 67 -1.72 -0.06 5.29
N ARG A 68 -0.80 0.54 6.06
CA ARG A 68 -0.57 1.99 6.05
C ARG A 68 -0.12 2.47 4.67
N ALA A 69 0.82 1.78 4.03
CA ALA A 69 1.26 2.08 2.67
C ALA A 69 0.10 2.02 1.66
N CYS A 70 -0.71 0.94 1.70
CA CYS A 70 -1.92 0.79 0.89
C CYS A 70 -2.88 1.98 1.07
N ASN A 71 -3.09 2.42 2.31
CA ASN A 71 -3.99 3.54 2.62
C ASN A 71 -3.46 4.87 2.09
N THR A 72 -2.14 5.12 2.21
CA THR A 72 -1.50 6.31 1.62
C THR A 72 -1.74 6.36 0.11
N VAL A 73 -1.55 5.25 -0.61
CA VAL A 73 -1.79 5.18 -2.05
C VAL A 73 -3.26 5.44 -2.40
N LYS A 74 -4.21 4.91 -1.61
CA LYS A 74 -5.64 5.19 -1.79
C LYS A 74 -5.94 6.68 -1.63
N ILE A 75 -5.37 7.34 -0.62
CA ILE A 75 -5.52 8.78 -0.40
C ILE A 75 -4.95 9.55 -1.59
N MET A 76 -3.74 9.21 -2.05
CA MET A 76 -3.12 9.85 -3.22
C MET A 76 -4.00 9.75 -4.48
N ARG A 77 -4.60 8.58 -4.73
CA ARG A 77 -5.53 8.39 -5.85
C ARG A 77 -6.79 9.23 -5.72
N SER A 78 -7.40 9.25 -4.54
CA SER A 78 -8.60 10.06 -4.26
C SER A 78 -8.34 11.55 -4.49
N VAL A 79 -7.21 12.05 -3.98
CA VAL A 79 -6.77 13.44 -4.16
C VAL A 79 -6.55 13.74 -5.65
N LEU A 80 -5.85 12.85 -6.38
CA LEU A 80 -5.65 13.00 -7.82
C LEU A 80 -6.98 13.08 -8.59
N ASP A 81 -7.94 12.22 -8.28
CA ASP A 81 -9.26 12.20 -8.91
C ASP A 81 -10.07 13.48 -8.61
N ILE A 82 -9.89 14.09 -7.43
CA ILE A 82 -10.47 15.39 -7.11
C ILE A 82 -9.83 16.49 -7.97
N TYR A 83 -8.49 16.54 -8.04
CA TYR A 83 -7.81 17.54 -8.87
C TYR A 83 -8.19 17.44 -10.35
N MET A 84 -8.23 16.22 -10.91
CA MET A 84 -8.61 16.02 -12.30
C MET A 84 -10.06 16.47 -12.59
N ARG A 85 -10.99 16.23 -11.65
CA ARG A 85 -12.38 16.69 -11.77
C ARG A 85 -12.47 18.21 -11.73
N ASN A 86 -11.82 18.83 -10.75
CA ASN A 86 -11.81 20.28 -10.59
C ASN A 86 -11.18 20.97 -11.81
N GLU A 87 -10.08 20.44 -12.33
CA GLU A 87 -9.43 21.01 -13.51
C GLU A 87 -10.31 20.88 -14.77
N LYS A 88 -10.98 19.74 -14.95
CA LYS A 88 -11.94 19.55 -16.05
C LYS A 88 -13.11 20.52 -15.95
N GLU A 89 -13.62 20.77 -14.76
CA GLU A 89 -14.68 21.75 -14.52
C GLU A 89 -14.23 23.18 -14.81
N VAL A 90 -13.03 23.55 -14.36
CA VAL A 90 -12.43 24.86 -14.62
C VAL A 90 -12.24 25.08 -16.13
N LYS A 91 -11.65 24.12 -16.84
CA LYS A 91 -11.49 24.18 -18.31
C LYS A 91 -12.82 24.38 -19.01
N ARG A 92 -13.84 23.59 -18.62
CA ARG A 92 -15.22 23.73 -19.14
C ARG A 92 -15.81 25.13 -18.89
N ARG A 93 -15.64 25.70 -17.69
CA ARG A 93 -16.15 27.06 -17.36
C ARG A 93 -15.44 28.15 -18.15
N LEU A 94 -14.14 27.99 -18.38
CA LEU A 94 -13.32 28.96 -19.11
C LEU A 94 -13.41 28.80 -20.64
N LYS A 95 -14.09 27.75 -21.14
CA LYS A 95 -14.14 27.38 -22.58
C LYS A 95 -12.75 27.19 -23.20
N ILE A 96 -11.80 26.70 -22.40
CA ILE A 96 -10.43 26.34 -22.82
C ILE A 96 -10.32 24.82 -22.87
#